data_AF-A0A0C9UZA8-F1
#
_entry.id   AF-A0A0C9UZA8-F1
#
_cell.length_a   1.000
_cell.length_b   1.000
_cell.length_c   1.000
_cell.angle_alpha   90.00
_cell.angle_beta   90.00
_cell.angle_gamma   90.00
#
_symmetry.space_group_name_H-M   'P 1'
#
loop_
_entity.id
_entity.type
_entity.pdbx_description
1 polymer ?
#
loop_
_entity_poly.entity_id
_entity_poly.type
_entity_poly.pdbx_seq_one_letter_code
_entity_poly.pdbx_strand_id
1 'polypeptide(L)'
;MAVLFDLQMVIDSVQLTSTEVAQIFKLYMRRQSSACNPQALNKPSYEPWLSRLMQRWKQVHSRLPGFRRSSPRIMDIPPDLYIDANGLPGNVPEDVSKVLKTISGVMEELQVPWFIAGDLLLAYYRVPQITGDLEIVVPSENLPRVQAAFDMLADFYFPFRYARSEYARHLRPYPRFKVKGMHQCFCLVPGHHYGVHPKGFQDILSNLDERFLPLPHYIQGLVTMILNKHIVFPNNFLCQLEFLIDGSDLDEDWCNLYLDGRPRAFVRSRSSRVAKKSRMGSTPKHEGNLTMHIRNEEERQEALRVPGRTIDLLDHTLSLQVMSDMHLELTFLRAEDSRPGYEVFHCAPCSPMLALLGDIGITTQDGLFGFLRRQLFQYEKVFFLMGNHEFYQSTFESAKSVIKKFSEDVRKERVTNVALGKFIFLDQTRYDLTDGVTILGCTLWSHIPSTAAELASLQVNDFKRIKEWSVERHNAAHLADAEWLGKTCTEIRETEPHRRIVIMTHHAPLMQGTSSLQHQGGLMNCAFATDMSTRACWGNPVTHWIFGHTHFSCDFIHNGVRLVSNQREYEGIETGRVELDEDLILSLSQH
;
A
#
# COMPACT_ATOMS: atom_id res chain seq x y z
N MET A 1 -52.83 28.89 -7.48
CA MET A 1 -53.44 28.72 -8.82
C MET A 1 -53.68 30.07 -9.49
N ALA A 2 -54.46 31.01 -8.93
CA ALA A 2 -54.69 32.34 -9.53
C ALA A 2 -53.40 33.17 -9.74
N VAL A 3 -52.49 33.20 -8.75
CA VAL A 3 -51.19 33.92 -8.85
C VAL A 3 -50.23 33.34 -9.91
N LEU A 4 -50.42 32.07 -10.32
CA LEU A 4 -49.55 31.39 -11.29
C LEU A 4 -50.03 31.55 -12.73
N PHE A 5 -51.34 31.76 -12.95
CA PHE A 5 -51.88 32.05 -14.26
C PHE A 5 -51.49 33.48 -14.71
N ASP A 6 -51.44 34.42 -13.78
CA ASP A 6 -50.95 35.79 -14.02
C ASP A 6 -49.46 35.82 -14.39
N LEU A 7 -48.63 34.97 -13.78
CA LEU A 7 -47.19 34.96 -14.05
C LEU A 7 -46.86 34.51 -15.49
N GLN A 8 -47.64 33.55 -16.00
CA GLN A 8 -47.51 33.09 -17.38
C GLN A 8 -47.95 34.19 -18.36
N MET A 9 -49.08 34.87 -18.08
CA MET A 9 -49.52 36.00 -18.90
C MET A 9 -48.56 37.19 -18.87
N VAL A 10 -47.93 37.48 -17.73
CA VAL A 10 -46.94 38.56 -17.60
C VAL A 10 -45.64 38.23 -18.33
N ILE A 11 -45.18 36.97 -18.26
CA ILE A 11 -44.00 36.49 -19.02
C ILE A 11 -44.26 36.51 -20.53
N ASP A 12 -45.49 36.20 -20.96
CA ASP A 12 -45.85 36.15 -22.38
C ASP A 12 -46.18 37.53 -22.97
N SER A 13 -46.50 38.55 -22.14
CA SER A 13 -46.85 39.91 -22.58
C SER A 13 -45.75 40.96 -22.38
N VAL A 14 -44.76 40.71 -21.52
CA VAL A 14 -43.65 41.61 -21.26
C VAL A 14 -42.35 40.94 -21.70
N GLN A 15 -41.57 41.59 -22.57
CA GLN A 15 -40.24 41.12 -22.99
C GLN A 15 -39.24 41.20 -21.82
N LEU A 16 -39.40 40.32 -20.84
CA LEU A 16 -38.49 40.21 -19.71
C LEU A 16 -37.18 39.58 -20.16
N THR A 17 -36.08 40.12 -19.65
CA THR A 17 -34.75 39.56 -19.89
C THR A 17 -34.56 38.26 -19.10
N SER A 18 -33.64 37.41 -19.56
CA SER A 18 -33.35 36.11 -18.96
C SER A 18 -32.93 36.19 -17.48
N THR A 19 -32.35 37.32 -17.06
CA THR A 19 -31.95 37.57 -15.67
C THR A 19 -33.16 37.86 -14.77
N GLU A 20 -34.15 38.58 -15.28
CA GLU A 20 -35.36 38.96 -14.53
C GLU A 20 -36.26 37.73 -14.29
N VAL A 21 -36.42 36.87 -15.29
CA VAL A 21 -37.16 35.61 -15.15
C VAL A 21 -36.50 34.69 -14.11
N ALA A 22 -35.16 34.63 -14.09
CA ALA A 22 -34.41 33.84 -13.11
C ALA A 22 -34.54 34.39 -11.68
N GLN A 23 -34.63 35.71 -11.51
CA GLN A 23 -34.86 36.34 -10.21
C GLN A 23 -36.29 36.09 -9.71
N ILE A 24 -37.30 36.20 -10.58
CA ILE A 24 -38.70 35.91 -10.25
C ILE A 24 -38.85 34.44 -9.83
N PHE A 25 -38.19 33.51 -10.53
CA PHE A 25 -38.20 32.09 -10.19
C PHE A 25 -37.52 31.79 -8.84
N LYS A 26 -36.39 32.45 -8.54
CA LYS A 26 -35.72 32.35 -7.23
C LYS A 26 -36.60 32.91 -6.09
N LEU A 27 -37.29 34.02 -6.32
CA LEU A 27 -38.23 34.60 -5.35
C LEU A 27 -39.43 33.67 -5.12
N TYR A 28 -39.96 33.05 -6.17
CA TYR A 28 -41.03 32.07 -6.07
C TYR A 28 -40.60 30.83 -5.26
N MET A 29 -39.41 30.27 -5.53
CA MET A 29 -38.88 29.12 -4.79
C MET A 29 -38.60 29.44 -3.31
N ARG A 30 -38.12 30.66 -3.01
CA ARG A 30 -37.94 31.13 -1.61
C ARG A 30 -39.27 31.31 -0.87
N ARG A 31 -40.34 31.69 -1.58
CA ARG A 31 -41.68 31.85 -0.98
C ARG A 31 -42.38 30.50 -0.75
N GLN A 32 -42.05 29.48 -1.55
CA GLN A 32 -42.51 28.10 -1.34
C GLN A 32 -41.76 27.41 -0.20
N SER A 33 -40.46 27.68 -0.01
CA SER A 33 -39.70 27.12 1.11
C SER A 33 -40.09 27.68 2.48
N SER A 34 -40.67 28.89 2.53
CA SER A 34 -41.14 29.50 3.79
C SER A 34 -42.59 29.12 4.15
N ALA A 35 -43.30 28.39 3.29
CA ALA A 35 -44.69 28.01 3.52
C ALA A 35 -44.99 26.63 2.92
N CYS A 36 -44.43 25.53 3.44
CA CYS A 36 -45.04 24.20 3.29
C CYS A 36 -44.50 23.15 4.27
N ASN A 37 -45.43 22.52 4.97
CA ASN A 37 -45.29 21.34 5.83
C ASN A 37 -44.80 20.12 4.99
N PRO A 38 -43.80 19.34 5.44
CA PRO A 38 -43.18 18.27 4.64
C PRO A 38 -44.11 17.15 4.16
N GLN A 39 -45.34 17.06 4.68
CA GLN A 39 -46.29 16.00 4.30
C GLN A 39 -47.06 16.24 2.98
N ALA A 40 -46.93 17.40 2.34
CA ALA A 40 -47.69 17.71 1.10
C ALA A 40 -47.01 17.25 -0.21
N LEU A 41 -45.77 16.77 -0.18
CA LEU A 41 -45.00 16.41 -1.39
C LEU A 41 -45.27 14.99 -1.92
N ASN A 42 -46.00 14.14 -1.18
CA ASN A 42 -46.37 12.79 -1.60
C ASN A 42 -47.76 12.73 -2.26
N LYS A 43 -47.98 13.50 -3.33
CA LYS A 43 -49.13 13.26 -4.22
C LYS A 43 -48.70 13.00 -5.66
N PRO A 44 -49.22 11.95 -6.33
CA PRO A 44 -48.75 11.50 -7.65
C PRO A 44 -49.09 12.45 -8.82
N SER A 45 -49.72 13.60 -8.55
CA SER A 45 -50.26 14.49 -9.58
C SER A 45 -49.26 15.52 -10.14
N TYR A 46 -48.01 15.56 -9.66
CA TYR A 46 -47.03 16.59 -10.04
C TYR A 46 -46.04 16.18 -11.15
N GLU A 47 -45.84 14.87 -11.39
CA GLU A 47 -44.89 14.38 -12.41
C GLU A 47 -45.22 14.77 -13.85
N PRO A 48 -46.49 14.70 -14.32
CA PRO A 48 -46.79 14.98 -15.72
C PRO A 48 -46.57 16.44 -16.10
N TRP A 49 -46.68 17.36 -15.12
CA TRP A 49 -46.55 18.80 -15.35
C TRP A 49 -45.09 19.26 -15.32
N LEU A 50 -44.29 18.77 -14.36
CA LEU A 50 -42.85 19.05 -14.31
C LEU A 50 -42.12 18.54 -15.56
N SER A 51 -42.49 17.34 -16.03
CA SER A 51 -41.95 16.78 -17.27
C SER A 51 -42.31 17.61 -18.50
N ARG A 52 -43.54 18.13 -18.60
CA ARG A 52 -43.95 19.02 -19.71
C ARG A 52 -43.24 20.38 -19.65
N LEU A 53 -43.04 20.92 -18.45
CA LEU A 53 -42.32 22.18 -18.26
C LEU A 53 -40.84 22.03 -18.64
N MET A 54 -40.20 20.91 -18.26
CA MET A 54 -38.82 20.59 -18.64
C MET A 54 -38.69 20.29 -20.14
N GLN A 55 -39.67 19.66 -20.78
CA GLN A 55 -39.68 19.45 -22.23
C GLN A 55 -39.84 20.77 -23.00
N ARG A 56 -40.74 21.66 -22.57
CA ARG A 56 -40.88 22.99 -23.17
C ARG A 56 -39.64 23.85 -22.93
N TRP A 57 -39.03 23.77 -21.75
CA TRP A 57 -37.75 24.43 -21.48
C TRP A 57 -36.64 23.93 -22.40
N LYS A 58 -36.54 22.61 -22.65
CA LYS A 58 -35.59 22.04 -23.62
C LYS A 58 -35.88 22.51 -25.06
N GLN A 59 -37.14 22.61 -25.48
CA GLN A 59 -37.52 23.11 -26.80
C GLN A 59 -37.20 24.61 -26.98
N VAL A 60 -37.48 25.44 -25.99
CA VAL A 60 -37.15 26.88 -26.04
C VAL A 60 -35.64 27.08 -26.00
N HIS A 61 -34.92 26.32 -25.17
CA HIS A 61 -33.46 26.34 -25.09
C HIS A 61 -32.78 25.89 -26.39
N SER A 62 -33.40 24.98 -27.16
CA SER A 62 -32.86 24.56 -28.47
C SER A 62 -33.00 25.60 -29.58
N ARG A 63 -33.86 26.61 -29.41
CA ARG A 63 -34.17 27.64 -30.41
C ARG A 63 -33.49 28.99 -30.17
N LEU A 64 -32.76 29.14 -29.05
CA LEU A 64 -32.02 30.36 -28.73
C LEU A 64 -30.60 30.30 -29.33
N PRO A 65 -30.27 31.12 -30.35
CA PRO A 65 -28.90 31.29 -30.79
C PRO A 65 -28.17 32.16 -29.77
N GLY A 66 -27.07 31.67 -29.19
CA GLY A 66 -26.19 32.48 -28.34
C GLY A 66 -26.24 32.21 -26.83
N PHE A 67 -27.12 31.33 -26.34
CA PHE A 67 -27.05 30.84 -24.95
C PHE A 67 -26.51 29.39 -24.88
N ARG A 68 -25.43 29.12 -25.62
CA ARG A 68 -24.48 28.09 -25.19
C ARG A 68 -23.60 28.76 -24.13
N ARG A 69 -23.79 28.41 -22.85
CA ARG A 69 -22.68 28.54 -21.90
C ARG A 69 -21.53 27.73 -22.51
N SER A 70 -20.55 28.43 -23.05
CA SER A 70 -19.31 27.87 -23.57
C SER A 70 -18.51 27.30 -22.40
N SER A 71 -18.89 26.08 -21.97
CA SER A 71 -17.84 25.10 -21.75
C SER A 71 -17.28 24.80 -23.13
N PRO A 72 -15.97 24.87 -23.37
CA PRO A 72 -15.40 24.36 -24.61
C PRO A 72 -15.87 22.91 -24.72
N ARG A 73 -16.54 22.58 -25.83
CA ARG A 73 -16.84 21.18 -26.12
C ARG A 73 -15.49 20.53 -26.40
N ILE A 74 -15.26 19.37 -25.81
CA ILE A 74 -14.15 18.44 -26.07
C ILE A 74 -14.06 18.00 -27.56
N MET A 75 -14.90 18.56 -28.45
CA MET A 75 -15.08 18.13 -29.84
C MET A 75 -14.42 19.05 -30.88
N ASP A 76 -13.81 20.17 -30.48
CA ASP A 76 -13.10 21.08 -31.39
C ASP A 76 -11.57 21.03 -31.17
N ILE A 77 -11.07 19.92 -30.63
CA ILE A 77 -9.64 19.69 -30.37
C ILE A 77 -9.09 18.92 -31.57
N PRO A 78 -7.92 19.32 -32.12
CA PRO A 78 -7.23 18.56 -33.16
C PRO A 78 -7.13 17.07 -32.77
N PRO A 79 -7.35 16.10 -33.70
CA PRO A 79 -7.39 14.67 -33.38
C PRO A 79 -6.14 14.11 -32.66
N ASP A 80 -5.05 14.86 -32.69
CA ASP A 80 -3.74 14.60 -32.10
C ASP A 80 -3.59 15.03 -30.62
N LEU A 81 -4.60 15.65 -30.01
CA LEU A 81 -4.55 16.13 -28.62
C LEU A 81 -5.58 15.44 -27.72
N TYR A 82 -5.15 14.45 -26.93
CA TYR A 82 -5.94 13.89 -25.83
C TYR A 82 -6.00 14.88 -24.67
N ILE A 83 -7.16 15.04 -24.01
CA ILE A 83 -7.33 15.88 -22.82
C ILE A 83 -7.71 15.02 -21.61
N ASP A 84 -7.05 15.22 -20.48
CA ASP A 84 -7.37 14.52 -19.23
C ASP A 84 -8.61 15.07 -18.50
N ALA A 85 -9.01 14.43 -17.40
CA ALA A 85 -10.18 14.81 -16.59
C ALA A 85 -10.15 16.24 -16.01
N ASN A 86 -9.01 16.95 -16.09
CA ASN A 86 -8.80 18.32 -15.61
C ASN A 86 -8.57 19.34 -16.74
N GLY A 87 -8.63 18.94 -18.01
CA GLY A 87 -8.53 19.87 -19.15
C GLY A 87 -7.12 20.09 -19.69
N LEU A 88 -6.16 19.21 -19.40
CA LEU A 88 -4.76 19.31 -19.83
C LEU A 88 -4.45 18.49 -21.09
N PRO A 89 -3.62 19.01 -22.03
CA PRO A 89 -3.14 18.24 -23.19
C PRO A 89 -2.24 17.08 -22.75
N GLY A 90 -2.54 15.89 -23.27
CA GLY A 90 -2.18 14.59 -22.72
C GLY A 90 -0.71 14.23 -22.80
N ASN A 91 -0.30 13.40 -21.84
CA ASN A 91 0.93 12.62 -21.84
C ASN A 91 0.73 11.33 -21.02
N VAL A 92 1.73 10.42 -20.99
CA VAL A 92 1.69 9.06 -20.41
C VAL A 92 1.19 8.99 -18.94
N PRO A 93 0.76 7.81 -18.45
CA PRO A 93 0.33 7.60 -17.06
C PRO A 93 1.32 8.15 -16.02
N GLU A 94 0.78 8.49 -14.86
CA GLU A 94 1.55 9.05 -13.74
C GLU A 94 2.63 8.07 -13.24
N ASP A 95 3.84 8.60 -13.05
CA ASP A 95 4.94 7.91 -12.37
C ASP A 95 5.39 8.82 -11.22
N VAL A 96 4.69 8.70 -10.09
CA VAL A 96 4.91 9.54 -8.91
C VAL A 96 6.34 9.38 -8.41
N SER A 97 6.92 8.18 -8.48
CA SER A 97 8.31 7.91 -8.08
C SER A 97 9.29 8.77 -8.90
N LYS A 98 9.13 8.82 -10.22
CA LYS A 98 9.97 9.65 -11.09
C LYS A 98 9.79 11.15 -10.82
N VAL A 99 8.56 11.60 -10.58
CA VAL A 99 8.28 13.00 -10.24
C VAL A 99 8.93 13.38 -8.91
N LEU A 100 8.80 12.53 -7.88
CA LEU A 100 9.41 12.74 -6.58
C LEU A 100 10.94 12.73 -6.64
N LYS A 101 11.56 11.87 -7.47
CA LYS A 101 13.01 11.88 -7.70
C LYS A 101 13.50 13.20 -8.29
N THR A 102 12.78 13.75 -9.27
CA THR A 102 13.14 15.05 -9.86
C THR A 102 12.98 16.18 -8.84
N ILE A 103 11.90 16.17 -8.05
CA ILE A 103 11.72 17.14 -6.96
C ILE A 103 12.84 17.01 -5.94
N SER A 104 13.19 15.79 -5.50
CA SER A 104 14.32 15.52 -4.60
C SER A 104 15.61 16.17 -5.11
N GLY A 105 15.98 15.95 -6.37
CA GLY A 105 17.22 16.48 -6.94
C GLY A 105 17.28 18.01 -6.91
N VAL A 106 16.18 18.69 -7.25
CA VAL A 106 16.11 20.16 -7.17
C VAL A 106 16.25 20.63 -5.72
N MET A 107 15.56 19.97 -4.80
CA MET A 107 15.60 20.35 -3.38
C MET A 107 16.98 20.09 -2.75
N GLU A 108 17.67 19.02 -3.16
CA GLU A 108 19.03 18.69 -2.74
C GLU A 108 20.05 19.71 -3.24
N GLU A 109 19.98 20.11 -4.51
CA GLU A 109 20.82 21.17 -5.08
C GLU A 109 20.62 22.49 -4.32
N LEU A 110 19.37 22.79 -3.96
CA LEU A 110 19.05 23.99 -3.20
C LEU A 110 19.32 23.86 -1.70
N GLN A 111 19.61 22.65 -1.20
CA GLN A 111 19.71 22.33 0.22
C GLN A 111 18.47 22.80 1.01
N VAL A 112 17.29 22.55 0.45
CA VAL A 112 16.00 22.93 1.04
C VAL A 112 15.31 21.68 1.59
N PRO A 113 14.98 21.64 2.90
CA PRO A 113 14.16 20.56 3.43
C PRO A 113 12.74 20.65 2.88
N TRP A 114 12.12 19.48 2.68
CA TRP A 114 10.76 19.41 2.18
C TRP A 114 10.09 18.09 2.58
N PHE A 115 8.76 18.07 2.52
CA PHE A 115 7.94 16.87 2.72
C PHE A 115 6.64 16.97 1.90
N ILE A 116 5.89 15.88 1.83
CA ILE A 116 4.62 15.75 1.12
C ILE A 116 3.46 15.91 2.11
N ALA A 117 2.42 16.63 1.71
CA ALA A 117 1.17 16.79 2.46
C ALA A 117 -0.07 16.51 1.58
N GLY A 118 -1.26 16.71 2.15
CA GLY A 118 -2.53 16.62 1.43
C GLY A 118 -2.87 15.21 0.99
N ASP A 119 -3.48 15.07 -0.19
CA ASP A 119 -4.12 13.83 -0.64
C ASP A 119 -3.18 12.61 -0.63
N LEU A 120 -1.90 12.77 -1.02
CA LEU A 120 -0.94 11.67 -0.99
C LEU A 120 -0.58 11.25 0.44
N LEU A 121 -0.51 12.20 1.38
CA LEU A 121 -0.30 11.90 2.80
C LEU A 121 -1.54 11.26 3.43
N LEU A 122 -2.74 11.66 3.01
CA LEU A 122 -4.00 11.01 3.42
C LEU A 122 -4.05 9.57 2.91
N ALA A 123 -3.69 9.34 1.65
CA ALA A 123 -3.53 8.00 1.09
C ALA A 123 -2.49 7.19 1.86
N TYR A 124 -1.36 7.79 2.27
CA TYR A 124 -0.36 7.25 3.21
C TYR A 124 -0.89 7.03 4.66
N TYR A 125 -2.13 7.41 4.99
CA TYR A 125 -2.80 7.06 6.25
C TYR A 125 -4.11 6.28 6.14
N ARG A 126 -4.30 5.54 5.05
CA ARG A 126 -5.37 4.56 4.75
C ARG A 126 -6.69 5.26 4.50
N VAL A 127 -6.63 6.56 4.24
CA VAL A 127 -7.79 7.38 3.95
C VAL A 127 -8.08 7.26 2.45
N PRO A 128 -9.23 6.71 2.03
CA PRO A 128 -9.56 6.66 0.63
C PRO A 128 -10.14 8.02 0.23
N GLN A 129 -9.43 8.84 -0.57
CA GLN A 129 -10.03 9.74 -1.59
C GLN A 129 -9.05 10.64 -2.40
N ILE A 130 -9.44 10.81 -3.68
CA ILE A 130 -9.21 11.84 -4.73
C ILE A 130 -7.77 12.18 -5.17
N THR A 131 -7.56 12.07 -6.48
CA THR A 131 -6.38 12.57 -7.20
C THR A 131 -6.33 14.09 -7.18
N GLY A 132 -5.54 14.66 -6.28
CA GLY A 132 -5.10 16.05 -6.29
C GLY A 132 -3.71 16.24 -6.90
N ASP A 133 -3.27 17.49 -6.98
CA ASP A 133 -1.87 17.79 -7.27
C ASP A 133 -1.00 17.35 -6.08
N LEU A 134 0.24 16.93 -6.32
CA LEU A 134 1.17 16.66 -5.22
C LEU A 134 1.42 17.96 -4.45
N GLU A 135 1.35 17.92 -3.13
CA GLU A 135 1.58 19.10 -2.29
C GLU A 135 2.96 19.01 -1.66
N ILE A 136 3.91 19.75 -2.23
CA ILE A 136 5.31 19.75 -1.84
C ILE A 136 5.53 20.90 -0.87
N VAL A 137 5.75 20.57 0.39
CA VAL A 137 5.84 21.55 1.48
C VAL A 137 7.27 21.97 1.71
N VAL A 138 7.54 23.28 1.65
CA VAL A 138 8.88 23.88 1.85
C VAL A 138 8.86 24.98 2.93
N PRO A 139 10.01 25.33 3.55
CA PRO A 139 10.08 26.47 4.45
C PRO A 139 9.63 27.75 3.72
N SER A 140 8.86 28.58 4.43
CA SER A 140 8.18 29.73 3.83
C SER A 140 9.16 30.71 3.21
N GLU A 141 10.31 30.89 3.84
CA GLU A 141 11.41 31.73 3.40
C GLU A 141 12.13 31.19 2.15
N ASN A 142 12.03 29.88 1.91
CA ASN A 142 12.64 29.21 0.76
C ASN A 142 11.71 29.16 -0.46
N LEU A 143 10.41 29.41 -0.30
CA LEU A 143 9.42 29.30 -1.38
C LEU A 143 9.80 30.08 -2.66
N PRO A 144 10.20 31.37 -2.61
CA PRO A 144 10.57 32.11 -3.82
C PRO A 144 11.81 31.53 -4.52
N ARG A 145 12.78 31.05 -3.74
CA ARG A 145 14.02 30.45 -4.27
C ARG A 145 13.75 29.11 -4.95
N VAL A 146 12.92 28.27 -4.32
CA VAL A 146 12.53 26.96 -4.88
C VAL A 146 11.69 27.17 -6.14
N GLN A 147 10.72 28.10 -6.11
CA GLN A 147 9.93 28.44 -7.29
C GLN A 147 10.82 28.87 -8.46
N ALA A 148 11.77 29.78 -8.23
CA ALA A 148 12.68 30.25 -9.28
C ALA A 148 13.52 29.11 -9.88
N ALA A 149 13.94 28.12 -9.08
CA ALA A 149 14.65 26.96 -9.59
C ALA A 149 13.78 26.10 -10.52
N PHE A 150 12.52 25.83 -10.13
CA PHE A 150 11.58 25.10 -10.99
C PHE A 150 11.18 25.89 -12.24
N ASP A 151 11.07 27.22 -12.15
CA ASP A 151 10.79 28.09 -13.31
C ASP A 151 11.90 28.01 -14.37
N MET A 152 13.15 27.70 -13.97
CA MET A 152 14.30 27.53 -14.87
C MET A 152 14.36 26.13 -15.52
N LEU A 153 13.58 25.16 -15.02
CA LEU A 153 13.52 23.79 -15.56
C LEU A 153 12.54 23.71 -16.74
N ALA A 154 12.88 24.38 -17.84
CA ALA A 154 12.07 24.42 -19.06
C ALA A 154 11.84 23.02 -19.70
N ASP A 155 12.71 22.06 -19.38
CA ASP A 155 12.65 20.71 -19.95
C ASP A 155 11.71 19.76 -19.22
N PHE A 156 11.21 20.13 -18.03
CA PHE A 156 10.45 19.20 -17.19
C PHE A 156 9.17 19.78 -16.57
N TYR A 157 9.08 21.11 -16.35
CA TYR A 157 7.90 21.70 -15.72
C TYR A 157 7.48 23.02 -16.37
N PHE A 158 6.18 23.33 -16.38
CA PHE A 158 5.70 24.67 -16.73
C PHE A 158 4.61 25.16 -15.76
N PRO A 159 4.53 26.47 -15.48
CA PRO A 159 3.48 27.06 -14.66
C PRO A 159 2.11 26.74 -15.23
N PHE A 160 1.23 26.15 -14.42
CA PHE A 160 -0.08 25.68 -14.90
C PHE A 160 -1.23 26.16 -14.01
N ARG A 161 -2.29 26.70 -14.64
CA ARG A 161 -3.44 27.27 -13.91
C ARG A 161 -4.30 26.16 -13.29
N TYR A 162 -4.77 26.39 -12.07
CA TYR A 162 -5.68 25.50 -11.36
C TYR A 162 -6.96 25.20 -12.15
N ALA A 163 -7.36 23.93 -12.15
CA ALA A 163 -8.73 23.53 -12.47
C ALA A 163 -9.70 23.97 -11.36
N ARG A 164 -10.99 24.08 -11.69
CA ARG A 164 -12.04 24.72 -10.88
C ARG A 164 -12.54 23.87 -9.69
N SER A 165 -11.71 23.05 -9.05
CA SER A 165 -12.15 22.29 -7.86
C SER A 165 -12.29 23.23 -6.65
N GLU A 166 -13.37 23.08 -5.88
CA GLU A 166 -13.56 23.78 -4.61
C GLU A 166 -12.67 23.17 -3.50
N TYR A 167 -12.26 21.89 -3.62
CA TYR A 167 -11.41 21.21 -2.64
C TYR A 167 -9.97 21.75 -2.64
N ALA A 168 -9.40 22.03 -3.82
CA ALA A 168 -8.04 22.58 -3.95
C ALA A 168 -7.99 24.13 -3.88
N ARG A 169 -9.08 24.78 -3.49
CA ARG A 169 -9.18 26.25 -3.52
C ARG A 169 -8.16 26.94 -2.61
N HIS A 170 -7.80 26.29 -1.50
CA HIS A 170 -6.82 26.80 -0.55
C HIS A 170 -5.39 26.82 -1.11
N LEU A 171 -5.11 26.07 -2.18
CA LEU A 171 -3.79 26.02 -2.80
C LEU A 171 -3.60 27.06 -3.92
N ARG A 172 -4.68 27.74 -4.35
CA ARG A 172 -4.65 28.77 -5.42
C ARG A 172 -3.59 29.87 -5.25
N PRO A 173 -3.25 30.33 -4.04
CA PRO A 173 -2.20 31.34 -3.86
C PRO A 173 -0.79 30.85 -4.20
N TYR A 174 -0.59 29.54 -4.34
CA TYR A 174 0.74 28.94 -4.41
C TYR A 174 1.14 28.54 -5.83
N PRO A 175 2.46 28.56 -6.13
CA PRO A 175 2.98 28.13 -7.42
C PRO A 175 2.60 26.67 -7.71
N ARG A 176 2.12 26.43 -8.93
CA ARG A 176 1.71 25.12 -9.41
C ARG A 176 2.37 24.81 -10.73
N PHE A 177 2.90 23.60 -10.83
CA PHE A 177 3.71 23.11 -11.93
C PHE A 177 3.06 21.88 -12.55
N LYS A 178 3.07 21.81 -13.89
CA LYS A 178 2.70 20.61 -14.64
C LYS A 178 3.97 19.87 -15.06
N VAL A 179 4.01 18.56 -14.82
CA VAL A 179 5.11 17.71 -15.31
C VAL A 179 4.95 17.53 -16.82
N LYS A 180 5.96 17.95 -17.58
CA LYS A 180 6.01 17.76 -19.04
C LYS A 180 6.10 16.27 -19.33
N GLY A 181 5.26 15.75 -20.22
CA GLY A 181 5.30 14.34 -20.53
C GLY A 181 4.55 13.44 -19.54
N MET A 182 3.82 13.95 -18.53
CA MET A 182 3.04 13.08 -17.60
C MET A 182 1.66 13.63 -17.24
N HIS A 183 0.79 12.74 -16.72
CA HIS A 183 -0.49 13.11 -16.11
C HIS A 183 -0.38 13.80 -14.73
N GLN A 184 0.83 14.11 -14.23
CA GLN A 184 1.02 14.66 -12.88
C GLN A 184 1.17 16.20 -12.81
N CYS A 185 0.64 16.82 -11.75
CA CYS A 185 0.90 18.19 -11.32
C CYS A 185 1.38 18.24 -9.86
N PHE A 186 2.08 19.29 -9.47
CA PHE A 186 2.43 19.54 -8.07
C PHE A 186 2.39 21.03 -7.72
N CYS A 187 2.24 21.31 -6.43
CA CYS A 187 2.16 22.65 -5.86
C CYS A 187 3.26 22.83 -4.83
N LEU A 188 3.93 23.99 -4.86
CA LEU A 188 4.89 24.37 -3.82
C LEU A 188 4.17 25.10 -2.71
N VAL A 189 4.00 24.45 -1.57
CA VAL A 189 3.21 24.96 -0.45
C VAL A 189 4.16 25.38 0.68
N PRO A 190 4.03 26.58 1.27
CA PRO A 190 4.85 26.94 2.41
C PRO A 190 4.34 26.22 3.67
N GLY A 191 5.26 25.80 4.55
CA GLY A 191 4.90 25.04 5.77
C GLY A 191 3.83 25.68 6.65
N HIS A 192 3.82 27.01 6.77
CA HIS A 192 2.83 27.73 7.57
C HIS A 192 1.38 27.53 7.06
N HIS A 193 1.19 27.14 5.80
CA HIS A 193 -0.13 26.82 5.26
C HIS A 193 -0.78 25.64 6.01
N TYR A 194 0.03 24.67 6.39
CA TYR A 194 -0.38 23.49 7.17
C TYR A 194 -0.07 23.61 8.66
N GLY A 195 0.45 24.75 9.13
CA GLY A 195 0.83 24.94 10.54
C GLY A 195 2.04 24.12 10.96
N VAL A 196 2.92 23.77 10.02
CA VAL A 196 4.08 22.86 10.19
C VAL A 196 5.34 23.49 9.61
N HIS A 197 6.53 23.02 10.00
CA HIS A 197 7.79 23.65 9.58
C HIS A 197 8.85 22.63 9.13
N PRO A 198 9.21 22.53 7.84
CA PRO A 198 10.08 21.46 7.34
C PRO A 198 11.45 21.33 8.02
N LYS A 199 12.10 22.44 8.43
CA LYS A 199 13.38 22.38 9.19
C LYS A 199 13.23 21.84 10.62
N GLY A 200 12.06 22.00 11.24
CA GLY A 200 11.83 21.55 12.62
C GLY A 200 11.78 20.02 12.74
N PHE A 201 11.75 19.31 11.61
CA PHE A 201 11.55 17.86 11.53
C PHE A 201 12.62 17.16 10.70
N GLN A 202 13.71 17.86 10.34
CA GLN A 202 14.82 17.28 9.60
C GLN A 202 15.48 16.11 10.36
N ASP A 203 15.45 16.14 11.71
CA ASP A 203 15.96 15.06 12.58
C ASP A 203 15.00 13.85 12.68
N ILE A 204 13.73 14.04 12.30
CA ILE A 204 12.69 13.00 12.28
C ILE A 204 12.62 12.36 10.89
N LEU A 205 12.79 13.16 9.84
CA LEU A 205 12.88 12.74 8.44
C LEU A 205 14.27 12.25 8.03
N SER A 206 15.32 12.46 8.84
CA SER A 206 16.66 11.89 8.60
C SER A 206 16.73 10.39 8.87
N ASN A 207 15.71 9.82 9.55
CA ASN A 207 15.60 8.41 9.90
C ASN A 207 14.51 7.65 9.12
N LEU A 208 13.81 8.34 8.21
CA LEU A 208 12.79 7.77 7.34
C LEU A 208 13.16 8.15 5.90
N ASP A 209 13.32 7.15 5.03
CA ASP A 209 13.63 7.38 3.61
C ASP A 209 12.45 8.07 2.86
N GLU A 210 11.34 8.24 3.57
CA GLU A 210 10.10 8.77 3.05
C GLU A 210 9.92 10.24 3.40
N ARG A 211 9.56 11.03 2.39
CA ARG A 211 9.30 12.46 2.51
C ARG A 211 7.93 12.76 3.14
N PHE A 212 7.37 11.89 3.98
CA PHE A 212 6.05 12.04 4.59
C PHE A 212 6.13 12.57 6.02
N LEU A 213 5.15 13.39 6.41
CA LEU A 213 5.12 13.99 7.76
C LEU A 213 4.50 13.02 8.78
N PRO A 214 5.10 12.81 9.97
CA PRO A 214 4.51 11.96 11.01
C PRO A 214 3.08 12.39 11.39
N LEU A 215 2.18 11.42 11.49
CA LEU A 215 0.74 11.64 11.67
C LEU A 215 0.38 12.60 12.83
N PRO A 216 0.92 12.46 14.06
CA PRO A 216 0.59 13.38 15.14
C PRO A 216 0.96 14.83 14.82
N HIS A 217 2.08 15.02 14.12
CA HIS A 217 2.55 16.35 13.75
C HIS A 217 1.66 17.00 12.70
N TYR A 218 1.27 16.23 11.67
CA TYR A 218 0.34 16.73 10.66
C TYR A 218 -1.01 17.11 11.26
N ILE A 219 -1.56 16.29 12.15
CA ILE A 219 -2.81 16.57 12.86
C ILE A 219 -2.68 17.85 13.70
N GLN A 220 -1.58 18.02 14.43
CA GLN A 220 -1.34 19.22 15.23
C GLN A 220 -1.30 20.48 14.35
N GLY A 221 -0.66 20.39 13.19
CA GLY A 221 -0.67 21.44 12.17
C GLY A 221 -2.07 21.78 11.69
N LEU A 222 -2.84 20.77 11.23
CA LEU A 222 -4.22 20.96 10.78
C LEU A 222 -5.10 21.63 11.83
N VAL A 223 -5.02 21.18 13.09
CA VAL A 223 -5.80 21.80 14.19
C VAL A 223 -5.37 23.24 14.44
N THR A 224 -4.08 23.52 14.38
CA THR A 224 -3.56 24.89 14.48
C THR A 224 -4.18 25.79 13.41
N MET A 225 -4.29 25.29 12.17
CA MET A 225 -4.92 26.02 11.08
C MET A 225 -6.43 26.17 11.25
N ILE A 226 -7.13 25.12 11.68
CA ILE A 226 -8.59 25.15 11.92
C ILE A 226 -8.96 26.15 13.02
N LEU A 227 -8.16 26.23 14.08
CA LEU A 227 -8.39 27.13 15.21
C LEU A 227 -7.96 28.58 14.94
N ASN A 228 -7.23 28.82 13.84
CA ASN A 228 -6.78 30.16 13.47
C ASN A 228 -7.94 31.00 12.91
N LYS A 229 -8.35 32.04 13.64
CA LYS A 229 -9.48 32.92 13.25
C LYS A 229 -9.26 33.70 11.95
N HIS A 230 -8.02 33.78 11.48
CA HIS A 230 -7.66 34.56 10.30
C HIS A 230 -7.50 33.72 9.03
N ILE A 231 -7.70 32.39 9.11
CA ILE A 231 -7.55 31.55 7.93
C ILE A 231 -8.75 31.68 6.98
N VAL A 232 -8.44 31.72 5.69
CA VAL A 232 -9.41 31.58 4.62
C VAL A 232 -9.56 30.08 4.34
N PHE A 233 -10.79 29.56 4.40
CA PHE A 233 -11.13 28.14 4.18
C PHE A 233 -10.79 27.14 5.32
N PRO A 234 -11.18 27.39 6.59
CA PRO A 234 -10.94 26.44 7.68
C PRO A 234 -11.60 25.07 7.46
N ASN A 235 -12.68 25.03 6.66
CA ASN A 235 -13.42 23.81 6.37
C ASN A 235 -12.59 22.79 5.55
N ASN A 236 -11.65 23.22 4.72
CA ASN A 236 -10.84 22.28 3.92
C ASN A 236 -9.90 21.49 4.82
N PHE A 237 -9.21 22.16 5.74
CA PHE A 237 -8.37 21.50 6.76
C PHE A 237 -9.20 20.65 7.73
N LEU A 238 -10.41 21.11 8.08
CA LEU A 238 -11.33 20.32 8.88
C LEU A 238 -11.74 19.02 8.17
N CYS A 239 -12.04 19.08 6.88
CA CYS A 239 -12.34 17.88 6.10
C CYS A 239 -11.13 16.91 6.08
N GLN A 240 -9.92 17.40 5.81
CA GLN A 240 -8.71 16.55 5.84
C GLN A 240 -8.50 15.90 7.22
N LEU A 241 -8.71 16.67 8.30
CA LEU A 241 -8.62 16.15 9.66
C LEU A 241 -9.68 15.09 9.94
N GLU A 242 -10.93 15.32 9.53
CA GLU A 242 -12.03 14.36 9.72
C GLU A 242 -11.79 13.09 8.91
N PHE A 243 -11.24 13.21 7.70
CA PHE A 243 -10.83 12.07 6.90
C PHE A 243 -9.70 11.25 7.55
N LEU A 244 -8.70 11.88 8.18
CA LEU A 244 -7.68 11.16 8.96
C LEU A 244 -8.28 10.47 10.19
N ILE A 245 -9.15 11.17 10.93
CA ILE A 245 -9.81 10.61 12.11
C ILE A 245 -10.64 9.38 11.74
N ASP A 246 -11.36 9.45 10.63
CA ASP A 246 -12.29 8.40 10.21
C ASP A 246 -11.55 7.26 9.47
N GLY A 247 -10.63 7.59 8.56
CA GLY A 247 -9.90 6.60 7.75
C GLY A 247 -8.77 5.88 8.48
N SER A 248 -8.12 6.52 9.46
CA SER A 248 -7.11 5.87 10.33
C SER A 248 -7.69 5.34 11.65
N ASP A 249 -9.02 5.42 11.82
CA ASP A 249 -9.78 5.09 13.02
C ASP A 249 -9.20 5.66 14.32
N LEU A 250 -8.84 6.95 14.32
CA LEU A 250 -8.29 7.59 15.51
C LEU A 250 -9.36 7.70 16.59
N ASP A 251 -9.04 7.30 17.82
CA ASP A 251 -9.93 7.28 18.96
C ASP A 251 -9.44 8.20 20.10
N GLU A 252 -10.13 8.16 21.24
CA GLU A 252 -9.78 9.01 22.39
C GLU A 252 -8.43 8.63 23.00
N ASP A 253 -8.06 7.35 22.99
CA ASP A 253 -6.83 6.84 23.59
C ASP A 253 -5.62 7.23 22.75
N TRP A 254 -5.72 7.12 21.42
CA TRP A 254 -4.72 7.64 20.50
C TRP A 254 -4.48 9.14 20.72
N CYS A 255 -5.56 9.92 20.86
CA CYS A 255 -5.45 11.36 21.14
C CYS A 255 -4.72 11.64 22.46
N ASN A 256 -4.99 10.85 23.49
CA ASN A 256 -4.36 11.00 24.80
C ASN A 256 -2.86 10.68 24.76
N LEU A 257 -2.47 9.70 23.94
CA LEU A 257 -1.09 9.24 23.82
C LEU A 257 -0.21 10.16 22.97
N TYR A 258 -0.75 10.69 21.86
CA TYR A 258 0.07 11.36 20.83
C TYR A 258 -0.15 12.86 20.66
N LEU A 259 -1.22 13.43 21.22
CA LEU A 259 -1.50 14.87 21.15
C LEU A 259 -1.49 15.50 22.53
N ASP A 260 -1.36 16.81 22.62
CA ASP A 260 -1.46 17.57 23.87
C ASP A 260 -2.27 18.87 23.73
N GLY A 261 -2.55 19.52 24.86
CA GLY A 261 -3.18 20.84 24.92
C GLY A 261 -4.49 20.99 24.14
N ARG A 262 -4.60 22.11 23.39
CA ARG A 262 -5.78 22.43 22.57
C ARG A 262 -5.99 21.46 21.40
N PRO A 263 -4.93 21.02 20.67
CA PRO A 263 -5.06 19.97 19.66
C PRO A 263 -5.74 18.71 20.18
N ARG A 264 -5.29 18.16 21.32
CA ARG A 264 -5.91 16.98 21.94
C ARG A 264 -7.40 17.18 22.17
N ALA A 265 -7.80 18.28 22.81
CA ALA A 265 -9.20 18.55 23.11
C ALA A 265 -10.07 18.65 21.85
N PHE A 266 -9.53 19.28 20.80
CA PHE A 266 -10.24 19.46 19.54
C PHE A 266 -10.44 18.13 18.80
N VAL A 267 -9.36 17.36 18.60
CA VAL A 267 -9.41 16.08 17.89
C VAL A 267 -10.27 15.08 18.66
N ARG A 268 -10.13 15.01 19.99
CA ARG A 268 -10.96 14.15 20.85
C ARG A 268 -12.46 14.44 20.69
N SER A 269 -12.86 15.71 20.63
CA SER A 269 -14.27 16.09 20.42
C SER A 269 -14.86 15.57 19.11
N ARG A 270 -14.00 15.36 18.10
CA ARG A 270 -14.36 14.89 16.75
C ARG A 270 -14.20 13.38 16.58
N SER A 271 -13.35 12.75 17.40
CA SER A 271 -13.01 11.32 17.34
C SER A 271 -13.97 10.45 18.14
N SER A 272 -14.84 11.05 18.98
CA SER A 272 -15.86 10.30 19.70
C SER A 272 -16.81 9.56 18.77
N ARG A 273 -17.31 8.40 19.22
CA ARG A 273 -18.28 7.59 18.49
C ARG A 273 -19.51 8.38 18.06
N VAL A 274 -19.99 9.29 18.91
CA VAL A 274 -21.17 10.12 18.63
C VAL A 274 -20.88 11.11 17.51
N ALA A 275 -19.71 11.76 17.54
CA ALA A 275 -19.28 12.68 16.50
C ALA A 275 -19.10 11.97 15.15
N LYS A 276 -18.39 10.82 15.12
CA LYS A 276 -18.24 9.97 13.93
C LYS A 276 -19.61 9.61 13.33
N LYS A 277 -20.56 9.14 14.15
CA LYS A 277 -21.92 8.81 13.69
C LYS A 277 -22.70 9.99 13.13
N SER A 278 -22.54 11.18 13.70
CA SER A 278 -23.24 12.38 13.25
C SER A 278 -22.80 12.86 11.86
N ARG A 279 -21.55 12.56 11.46
CA ARG A 279 -21.00 12.93 10.14
C ARG A 279 -21.55 12.09 8.99
N MET A 280 -22.00 10.86 9.26
CA MET A 280 -22.55 9.95 8.24
C MET A 280 -23.82 10.46 7.54
N GLY A 281 -24.48 11.49 8.10
CA GLY A 281 -25.75 12.01 7.57
C GLY A 281 -26.89 10.99 7.66
N SER A 282 -28.11 11.41 7.26
CA SER A 282 -29.32 10.56 7.32
C SER A 282 -29.74 10.01 5.95
N THR A 283 -28.85 9.99 4.95
CA THR A 283 -29.23 9.69 3.55
C THR A 283 -28.29 8.69 2.88
N PRO A 284 -28.81 7.69 2.13
CA PRO A 284 -28.01 6.69 1.40
C PRO A 284 -27.13 7.23 0.25
N LYS A 285 -27.04 8.55 0.05
CA LYS A 285 -26.39 9.17 -1.12
C LYS A 285 -24.86 9.30 -1.01
N HIS A 286 -24.24 8.69 -0.01
CA HIS A 286 -22.80 8.79 0.24
C HIS A 286 -22.06 7.45 0.08
N GLU A 287 -22.67 6.45 -0.58
CA GLU A 287 -21.94 5.32 -1.15
C GLU A 287 -20.85 5.87 -2.11
N GLY A 288 -19.62 5.99 -1.61
CA GLY A 288 -18.46 6.54 -2.34
C GLY A 288 -17.73 7.72 -1.67
N ASN A 289 -18.28 8.31 -0.60
CA ASN A 289 -17.56 9.30 0.21
C ASN A 289 -17.40 8.81 1.66
N LEU A 290 -16.26 8.17 1.97
CA LEU A 290 -15.98 7.64 3.30
C LEU A 290 -15.92 8.77 4.34
N THR A 291 -17.04 8.94 5.02
CA THR A 291 -17.13 9.56 6.34
C THR A 291 -17.87 8.55 7.21
N MET A 292 -17.23 7.41 7.51
CA MET A 292 -17.93 6.28 8.16
C MET A 292 -17.47 6.05 9.59
N HIS A 293 -18.43 5.89 10.48
CA HIS A 293 -18.19 5.30 11.79
C HIS A 293 -17.91 3.81 11.60
N ILE A 294 -16.69 3.39 11.91
CA ILE A 294 -16.31 1.98 11.97
C ILE A 294 -16.85 1.41 13.29
N ARG A 295 -17.80 0.46 13.22
CA ARG A 295 -18.41 -0.15 14.42
C ARG A 295 -17.61 -1.34 14.94
N ASN A 296 -16.93 -2.07 14.05
CA ASN A 296 -16.20 -3.29 14.32
C ASN A 296 -15.15 -3.54 13.23
N GLU A 297 -14.28 -4.53 13.44
CA GLU A 297 -13.21 -4.88 12.48
C GLU A 297 -13.76 -5.30 11.11
N GLU A 298 -14.94 -5.92 11.05
CA GLU A 298 -15.54 -6.33 9.77
C GLU A 298 -15.94 -5.12 8.90
N GLU A 299 -16.59 -4.10 9.48
CA GLU A 299 -16.92 -2.84 8.80
C GLU A 299 -15.65 -2.04 8.45
N ARG A 300 -14.58 -2.18 9.24
CA ARG A 300 -13.24 -1.65 8.92
C ARG A 300 -12.65 -2.30 7.67
N GLN A 301 -12.68 -3.63 7.62
CA GLN A 301 -12.20 -4.40 6.47
C GLN A 301 -13.02 -4.11 5.20
N GLU A 302 -14.34 -3.92 5.34
CA GLU A 302 -15.19 -3.55 4.22
C GLU A 302 -14.97 -2.10 3.76
N ALA A 303 -14.73 -1.16 4.68
CA ALA A 303 -14.32 0.22 4.37
C ALA A 303 -12.99 0.28 3.60
N LEU A 304 -12.01 -0.54 3.99
CA LEU A 304 -10.71 -0.67 3.31
C LEU A 304 -10.84 -1.27 1.91
N ARG A 305 -11.92 -2.03 1.63
CA ARG A 305 -12.22 -2.60 0.30
C ARG A 305 -12.96 -1.63 -0.62
N VAL A 306 -13.48 -0.50 -0.11
CA VAL A 306 -14.14 0.52 -0.95
C VAL A 306 -13.07 1.18 -1.84
N PRO A 307 -13.14 1.03 -3.17
CA PRO A 307 -12.10 1.54 -4.05
C PRO A 307 -12.10 3.07 -4.08
N GLY A 308 -11.20 3.70 -3.34
CA GLY A 308 -10.59 4.96 -3.76
C GLY A 308 -9.46 4.67 -4.74
N ARG A 309 -8.94 5.66 -5.47
CA ARG A 309 -7.58 5.53 -6.02
C ARG A 309 -6.61 5.59 -4.85
N THR A 310 -6.53 4.51 -4.09
CA THR A 310 -5.45 4.23 -3.16
C THR A 310 -4.21 4.16 -4.03
N ILE A 311 -3.27 5.10 -3.86
CA ILE A 311 -1.88 4.76 -4.15
C ILE A 311 -1.56 3.74 -3.07
N ASP A 312 -1.35 2.49 -3.45
CA ASP A 312 -1.09 1.34 -2.58
C ASP A 312 0.08 1.64 -1.62
N LEU A 313 -0.21 2.29 -0.50
CA LEU A 313 0.79 2.63 0.50
C LEU A 313 0.57 1.88 1.82
N LEU A 314 -0.50 1.08 1.95
CA LEU A 314 -1.10 0.93 3.28
C LEU A 314 -2.12 -0.20 3.56
N ASP A 315 -1.93 -1.41 3.07
CA ASP A 315 -2.19 -2.57 3.97
C ASP A 315 -0.89 -3.32 4.31
N HIS A 316 0.20 -2.59 4.16
CA HIS A 316 1.49 -3.17 3.88
C HIS A 316 2.35 -3.48 5.10
N THR A 317 2.05 -2.91 6.29
CA THR A 317 2.98 -3.00 7.43
C THR A 317 3.18 -4.42 7.99
N LEU A 318 2.21 -5.32 7.78
CA LEU A 318 2.31 -6.74 8.11
C LEU A 318 1.99 -7.63 6.89
N SER A 319 2.11 -7.08 5.69
CA SER A 319 2.03 -7.88 4.49
C SER A 319 3.39 -8.53 4.23
N LEU A 320 3.40 -9.76 3.73
CA LEU A 320 4.61 -10.51 3.43
C LEU A 320 4.50 -11.09 2.04
N GLN A 321 5.38 -10.66 1.14
CA GLN A 321 5.56 -11.30 -0.15
C GLN A 321 6.46 -12.54 0.06
N VAL A 322 6.06 -13.69 -0.48
CA VAL A 322 6.74 -14.97 -0.23
C VAL A 322 7.19 -15.57 -1.54
N MET A 323 8.45 -16.01 -1.61
CA MET A 323 9.00 -16.74 -2.75
C MET A 323 10.01 -17.79 -2.28
N SER A 324 10.10 -18.91 -3.00
CA SER A 324 11.13 -19.93 -2.81
C SER A 324 11.43 -20.69 -4.11
N ASP A 325 12.49 -21.49 -4.10
CA ASP A 325 12.82 -22.41 -5.20
C ASP A 325 13.04 -21.67 -6.53
N MET A 326 13.58 -20.45 -6.44
CA MET A 326 13.79 -19.58 -7.59
C MET A 326 14.90 -20.07 -8.52
N HIS A 327 15.86 -20.83 -8.00
CA HIS A 327 16.99 -21.40 -8.74
C HIS A 327 17.69 -20.40 -9.68
N LEU A 328 18.01 -19.21 -9.16
CA LEU A 328 18.58 -18.12 -9.96
C LEU A 328 20.01 -18.44 -10.47
N GLU A 329 20.65 -19.50 -9.96
CA GLU A 329 21.89 -20.07 -10.48
C GLU A 329 21.74 -20.70 -11.87
N LEU A 330 20.51 -21.02 -12.27
CA LEU A 330 20.22 -21.57 -13.58
C LEU A 330 20.11 -20.45 -14.62
N THR A 331 20.42 -20.80 -15.87
CA THR A 331 20.25 -19.90 -17.01
C THR A 331 18.78 -19.87 -17.41
N PHE A 332 18.19 -18.68 -17.52
CA PHE A 332 16.82 -18.53 -17.99
C PHE A 332 16.80 -18.30 -19.49
N LEU A 333 15.95 -19.05 -20.18
CA LEU A 333 15.78 -18.93 -21.63
C LEU A 333 14.85 -17.75 -21.91
N ARG A 334 15.37 -16.68 -22.52
CA ARG A 334 14.53 -15.61 -23.08
C ARG A 334 14.55 -15.69 -24.60
N ALA A 335 13.54 -15.12 -25.25
CA ALA A 335 13.38 -15.11 -26.70
C ALA A 335 14.58 -14.52 -27.47
N GLU A 336 15.41 -13.70 -26.80
CA GLU A 336 16.47 -12.90 -27.43
C GLU A 336 17.87 -13.17 -26.85
N ASP A 337 18.00 -13.77 -25.65
CA ASP A 337 19.29 -14.07 -24.98
C ASP A 337 19.11 -15.06 -23.82
N SER A 338 20.18 -15.76 -23.44
CA SER A 338 20.23 -16.68 -22.29
C SER A 338 21.21 -16.15 -21.24
N ARG A 339 20.71 -15.82 -20.05
CA ARG A 339 21.54 -15.26 -18.95
C ARG A 339 21.24 -15.93 -17.62
N PRO A 340 22.18 -15.92 -16.65
CA PRO A 340 21.93 -16.40 -15.30
C PRO A 340 20.71 -15.69 -14.69
N GLY A 341 19.87 -16.44 -13.99
CA GLY A 341 18.67 -15.92 -13.33
C GLY A 341 18.94 -14.74 -12.42
N TYR A 342 20.10 -14.72 -11.75
CA TYR A 342 20.50 -13.60 -10.90
C TYR A 342 20.55 -12.24 -11.61
N GLU A 343 20.71 -12.18 -12.93
CA GLU A 343 20.80 -10.91 -13.65
C GLU A 343 19.46 -10.44 -14.21
N VAL A 344 18.56 -11.38 -14.48
CA VAL A 344 17.35 -11.14 -15.28
C VAL A 344 16.06 -11.27 -14.49
N PHE A 345 16.09 -11.91 -13.32
CA PHE A 345 14.92 -12.02 -12.47
C PHE A 345 14.67 -10.70 -11.74
N HIS A 346 13.44 -10.19 -11.89
CA HIS A 346 12.99 -8.96 -11.27
C HIS A 346 11.86 -9.27 -10.30
N CYS A 347 12.11 -9.11 -9.01
CA CYS A 347 11.09 -9.23 -7.97
C CYS A 347 10.48 -7.84 -7.75
N ALA A 348 9.28 -7.59 -8.30
CA ALA A 348 8.59 -6.33 -8.08
C ALA A 348 8.08 -6.28 -6.62
N PRO A 349 8.37 -5.21 -5.87
CA PRO A 349 7.90 -5.08 -4.49
C PRO A 349 6.40 -4.87 -4.45
N CYS A 350 5.69 -5.89 -3.97
CA CYS A 350 4.24 -5.86 -3.71
C CYS A 350 3.94 -5.74 -2.21
N SER A 351 4.99 -5.71 -1.38
CA SER A 351 4.96 -5.62 0.08
C SER A 351 6.27 -5.02 0.60
N PRO A 352 6.31 -4.35 1.77
CA PRO A 352 7.55 -3.89 2.40
C PRO A 352 8.38 -5.03 3.00
N MET A 353 7.82 -6.24 3.13
CA MET A 353 8.54 -7.41 3.60
C MET A 353 8.54 -8.51 2.55
N LEU A 354 9.73 -9.08 2.33
CA LEU A 354 9.97 -10.22 1.45
C LEU A 354 10.49 -11.40 2.27
N ALA A 355 9.93 -12.58 2.06
CA ALA A 355 10.44 -13.86 2.55
C ALA A 355 10.96 -14.69 1.38
N LEU A 356 12.25 -15.01 1.43
CA LEU A 356 12.97 -15.87 0.50
C LEU A 356 13.28 -17.21 1.19
N LEU A 357 12.47 -18.22 0.91
CA LEU A 357 12.42 -19.46 1.70
C LEU A 357 13.23 -20.63 1.10
N GLY A 358 14.48 -20.33 0.75
CA GLY A 358 15.45 -21.30 0.26
C GLY A 358 15.39 -21.56 -1.24
N ASP A 359 16.46 -22.15 -1.75
CA ASP A 359 16.69 -22.45 -3.16
C ASP A 359 16.55 -21.22 -4.06
N ILE A 360 17.05 -20.09 -3.57
CA ILE A 360 17.19 -18.83 -4.33
C ILE A 360 18.43 -18.90 -5.21
N GLY A 361 19.50 -19.50 -4.71
CA GLY A 361 20.79 -19.57 -5.37
C GLY A 361 21.81 -20.47 -4.68
N ILE A 362 23.06 -20.38 -5.11
CA ILE A 362 24.20 -21.12 -4.53
C ILE A 362 25.17 -20.13 -3.88
N THR A 363 25.60 -20.40 -2.64
CA THR A 363 26.47 -19.49 -1.87
C THR A 363 27.88 -19.31 -2.43
N THR A 364 28.32 -20.18 -3.33
CA THR A 364 29.62 -20.04 -4.01
C THR A 364 29.58 -19.04 -5.17
N GLN A 365 28.39 -18.51 -5.51
CA GLN A 365 28.20 -17.59 -6.63
C GLN A 365 27.88 -16.18 -6.14
N ASP A 366 28.70 -15.21 -6.56
CA ASP A 366 28.52 -13.79 -6.20
C ASP A 366 27.16 -13.23 -6.65
N GLY A 367 26.56 -13.84 -7.69
CA GLY A 367 25.23 -13.49 -8.19
C GLY A 367 24.13 -13.55 -7.13
N LEU A 368 24.19 -14.51 -6.19
CA LEU A 368 23.23 -14.61 -5.09
C LEU A 368 23.28 -13.35 -4.20
N PHE A 369 24.48 -12.92 -3.82
CA PHE A 369 24.66 -11.74 -2.97
C PHE A 369 24.31 -10.45 -3.71
N GLY A 370 24.61 -10.38 -5.00
CA GLY A 370 24.13 -9.29 -5.87
C GLY A 370 22.61 -9.22 -5.91
N PHE A 371 21.92 -10.35 -6.05
CA PHE A 371 20.46 -10.45 -6.01
C PHE A 371 19.88 -10.02 -4.66
N LEU A 372 20.36 -10.61 -3.55
CA LEU A 372 19.90 -10.29 -2.19
C LEU A 372 20.09 -8.80 -1.89
N ARG A 373 21.22 -8.23 -2.31
CA ARG A 373 21.50 -6.80 -2.13
C ARG A 373 20.51 -5.92 -2.88
N ARG A 374 20.12 -6.27 -4.11
CA ARG A 374 19.07 -5.52 -4.84
C ARG A 374 17.71 -5.60 -4.15
N GLN A 375 17.37 -6.72 -3.50
CA GLN A 375 16.12 -6.81 -2.73
C GLN A 375 16.17 -5.91 -1.49
N LEU A 376 17.31 -5.83 -0.80
CA LEU A 376 17.45 -4.94 0.35
C LEU A 376 17.28 -3.44 0.02
N PHE A 377 17.38 -3.02 -1.24
CA PHE A 377 17.06 -1.65 -1.66
C PHE A 377 15.59 -1.43 -2.04
N GLN A 378 14.79 -2.50 -2.12
CA GLN A 378 13.39 -2.46 -2.54
C GLN A 378 12.43 -2.82 -1.40
N TYR A 379 12.91 -3.53 -0.38
CA TYR A 379 12.13 -4.02 0.75
C TYR A 379 12.68 -3.51 2.07
N GLU A 380 11.81 -3.14 3.02
CA GLU A 380 12.23 -2.77 4.37
C GLU A 380 12.87 -3.94 5.12
N LYS A 381 12.37 -5.16 4.91
CA LYS A 381 12.80 -6.38 5.59
C LYS A 381 12.85 -7.53 4.58
N VAL A 382 14.01 -8.17 4.48
CA VAL A 382 14.20 -9.39 3.70
C VAL A 382 14.51 -10.51 4.69
N PHE A 383 13.54 -11.40 4.88
CA PHE A 383 13.71 -12.66 5.57
C PHE A 383 14.31 -13.67 4.60
N PHE A 384 15.39 -14.33 5.01
CA PHE A 384 16.09 -15.29 4.17
C PHE A 384 16.44 -16.51 4.99
N LEU A 385 16.11 -17.70 4.49
CA LEU A 385 16.67 -18.96 4.95
C LEU A 385 17.30 -19.70 3.77
N MET A 386 18.22 -20.60 4.08
CA MET A 386 18.88 -21.45 3.09
C MET A 386 18.04 -22.70 2.84
N GLY A 387 17.84 -23.01 1.57
CA GLY A 387 17.45 -24.34 1.09
C GLY A 387 18.67 -25.20 0.82
N ASN A 388 18.48 -26.35 0.19
CA ASN A 388 19.57 -27.29 -0.10
C ASN A 388 20.53 -26.76 -1.18
N HIS A 389 20.04 -25.98 -2.15
CA HIS A 389 20.86 -25.42 -3.23
C HIS A 389 21.87 -24.39 -2.74
N GLU A 390 21.55 -23.62 -1.69
CA GLU A 390 22.51 -22.68 -1.11
C GLU A 390 23.79 -23.37 -0.61
N PHE A 391 23.71 -24.65 -0.26
CA PHE A 391 24.85 -25.46 0.21
C PHE A 391 25.64 -26.15 -0.91
N TYR A 392 25.12 -26.19 -2.14
CA TYR A 392 25.80 -26.87 -3.23
C TYR A 392 27.20 -26.30 -3.49
N GLN A 393 28.14 -27.18 -3.87
CA GLN A 393 29.55 -26.85 -4.15
C GLN A 393 30.34 -26.34 -2.93
N SER A 394 29.72 -26.27 -1.75
CA SER A 394 30.30 -25.82 -0.49
C SER A 394 30.16 -26.90 0.58
N THR A 395 30.84 -26.72 1.72
CA THR A 395 30.51 -27.47 2.95
C THR A 395 29.38 -26.75 3.69
N PHE A 396 28.68 -27.47 4.54
CA PHE A 396 27.57 -26.93 5.33
C PHE A 396 28.00 -25.69 6.16
N GLU A 397 29.13 -25.78 6.83
CA GLU A 397 29.68 -24.73 7.68
C GLU A 397 30.16 -23.52 6.88
N SER A 398 30.80 -23.76 5.72
CA SER A 398 31.29 -22.69 4.84
C SER A 398 30.13 -21.88 4.27
N ALA A 399 29.10 -22.54 3.72
CA ALA A 399 27.93 -21.87 3.17
C ALA A 399 27.24 -20.97 4.22
N LYS A 400 27.02 -21.50 5.44
CA LYS A 400 26.48 -20.72 6.57
C LYS A 400 27.36 -19.53 6.94
N SER A 401 28.67 -19.73 6.98
CA SER A 401 29.64 -18.67 7.32
C SER A 401 29.56 -17.50 6.36
N VAL A 402 29.42 -17.76 5.05
CA VAL A 402 29.31 -16.71 4.03
C VAL A 402 28.01 -15.91 4.18
N ILE A 403 26.86 -16.56 4.40
CA ILE A 403 25.59 -15.85 4.65
C ILE A 403 25.65 -15.02 5.94
N LYS A 404 26.25 -15.56 7.02
CA LYS A 404 26.44 -14.83 8.28
C LYS A 404 27.31 -13.59 8.08
N LYS A 405 28.41 -13.72 7.34
CA LYS A 405 29.27 -12.59 6.97
C LYS A 405 28.49 -11.54 6.18
N PHE A 406 27.71 -11.95 5.18
CA PHE A 406 26.84 -11.04 4.42
C PHE A 406 25.85 -10.30 5.34
N SER A 407 25.22 -11.00 6.28
CA SER A 407 24.31 -10.39 7.27
C SER A 407 25.01 -9.34 8.15
N GLU A 408 26.24 -9.61 8.59
CA GLU A 408 27.06 -8.66 9.35
C GLU A 408 27.46 -7.44 8.52
N ASP A 409 27.86 -7.64 7.27
CA ASP A 409 28.26 -6.57 6.36
C ASP A 409 27.08 -5.64 6.04
N VAL A 410 25.90 -6.20 5.76
CA VAL A 410 24.64 -5.44 5.63
C VAL A 410 24.33 -4.67 6.92
N ARG A 411 24.44 -5.30 8.09
CA ARG A 411 24.17 -4.63 9.37
C ARG A 411 25.09 -3.43 9.61
N LYS A 412 26.38 -3.56 9.30
CA LYS A 412 27.36 -2.47 9.42
C LYS A 412 27.03 -1.34 8.45
N GLU A 413 26.70 -1.66 7.20
CA GLU A 413 26.37 -0.67 6.18
C GLU A 413 25.11 0.14 6.52
N ARG A 414 24.07 -0.52 7.09
CA ARG A 414 22.82 0.14 7.51
C ARG A 414 23.01 1.25 8.53
N VAL A 415 24.12 1.24 9.29
CA VAL A 415 24.44 2.33 10.23
C VAL A 415 24.66 3.65 9.48
N THR A 416 25.20 3.57 8.26
CA THR A 416 25.51 4.74 7.42
C THR A 416 24.58 4.90 6.22
N ASN A 417 23.83 3.86 5.86
CA ASN A 417 22.94 3.83 4.71
C ASN A 417 21.52 3.47 5.17
N VAL A 418 20.74 4.48 5.56
CA VAL A 418 19.39 4.32 6.14
C VAL A 418 18.36 3.79 5.14
N ALA A 419 18.63 3.92 3.83
CA ALA A 419 17.80 3.38 2.74
C ALA A 419 17.92 1.86 2.58
N LEU A 420 18.95 1.25 3.17
CA LEU A 420 19.15 -0.19 3.07
C LEU A 420 18.23 -0.93 4.05
N GLY A 421 17.40 -1.82 3.51
CA GLY A 421 16.52 -2.71 4.25
C GLY A 421 17.26 -3.65 5.20
N LYS A 422 16.53 -4.24 6.14
CA LYS A 422 17.06 -5.18 7.11
C LYS A 422 17.15 -6.58 6.51
N PHE A 423 18.33 -7.18 6.52
CA PHE A 423 18.49 -8.60 6.22
C PHE A 423 18.32 -9.42 7.50
N ILE A 424 17.33 -10.32 7.52
CA ILE A 424 17.05 -11.23 8.64
C ILE A 424 17.35 -12.65 8.18
N PHE A 425 18.51 -13.16 8.61
CA PHE A 425 18.88 -14.54 8.37
C PHE A 425 18.18 -15.47 9.36
N LEU A 426 17.43 -16.43 8.82
CA LEU A 426 16.62 -17.39 9.55
C LEU A 426 17.33 -18.75 9.61
N ASP A 427 18.14 -18.95 10.65
CA ASP A 427 18.93 -20.16 10.90
C ASP A 427 18.81 -20.54 12.39
N GLN A 428 17.67 -21.15 12.75
CA GLN A 428 17.22 -21.28 14.14
C GLN A 428 17.06 -19.90 14.80
N THR A 429 16.46 -18.97 14.05
CA THR A 429 16.29 -17.56 14.46
C THR A 429 14.86 -17.30 14.91
N ARG A 430 14.72 -16.71 16.10
CA ARG A 430 13.49 -16.03 16.53
C ARG A 430 13.58 -14.54 16.17
N TYR A 431 12.55 -14.03 15.53
CA TYR A 431 12.41 -12.62 15.18
C TYR A 431 11.04 -12.08 15.58
N ASP A 432 11.01 -11.23 16.60
CA ASP A 432 9.78 -10.59 17.04
C ASP A 432 9.47 -9.43 16.09
N LEU A 433 8.54 -9.66 15.16
CA LEU A 433 8.16 -8.71 14.12
C LEU A 433 7.37 -7.54 14.71
N THR A 434 6.48 -7.84 15.65
CA THR A 434 5.74 -6.87 16.48
C THR A 434 5.58 -7.45 17.88
N ASP A 435 4.94 -6.70 18.78
CA ASP A 435 4.56 -7.18 20.11
C ASP A 435 3.64 -8.41 20.04
N GLY A 436 2.86 -8.57 18.96
CA GLY A 436 1.90 -9.66 18.79
C GLY A 436 2.28 -10.74 17.77
N VAL A 437 3.38 -10.59 17.03
CA VAL A 437 3.78 -11.53 15.96
C VAL A 437 5.26 -11.87 16.05
N THR A 438 5.55 -13.16 16.06
CA THR A 438 6.90 -13.72 16.09
C THR A 438 7.12 -14.62 14.90
N ILE A 439 8.24 -14.41 14.20
CA ILE A 439 8.71 -15.29 13.14
C ILE A 439 9.76 -16.22 13.73
N LEU A 440 9.59 -17.52 13.51
CA LEU A 440 10.61 -18.53 13.75
C LEU A 440 11.05 -19.10 12.41
N GLY A 441 12.35 -19.20 12.15
CA GLY A 441 12.80 -19.80 10.90
C GLY A 441 14.11 -20.55 10.96
N CYS A 442 14.16 -21.62 10.17
CA CYS A 442 15.29 -22.54 9.99
C CYS A 442 15.10 -23.31 8.67
N THR A 443 16.14 -23.95 8.15
CA THR A 443 15.99 -24.80 6.94
C THR A 443 14.98 -25.94 7.16
N LEU A 444 14.97 -26.52 8.37
CA LEU A 444 14.23 -27.74 8.72
C LEU A 444 14.51 -28.83 7.71
N TRP A 445 15.73 -29.38 7.68
CA TRP A 445 16.00 -30.57 6.87
C TRP A 445 14.97 -31.67 7.15
N SER A 446 14.69 -32.52 6.17
CA SER A 446 13.78 -33.66 6.36
C SER A 446 14.42 -34.77 7.21
N HIS A 447 13.63 -35.73 7.68
CA HIS A 447 14.10 -36.89 8.43
C HIS A 447 14.05 -38.15 7.56
N ILE A 448 15.22 -38.68 7.26
CA ILE A 448 15.39 -39.89 6.44
C ILE A 448 15.53 -41.10 7.38
N PRO A 449 14.56 -42.03 7.43
CA PRO A 449 14.67 -43.23 8.24
C PRO A 449 15.79 -44.13 7.74
N SER A 450 16.35 -44.96 8.63
CA SER A 450 17.44 -45.90 8.29
C SER A 450 17.10 -46.82 7.12
N THR A 451 15.83 -47.19 6.94
CA THR A 451 15.34 -48.01 5.83
C THR A 451 15.44 -47.33 4.47
N ALA A 452 15.51 -46.00 4.43
CA ALA A 452 15.62 -45.21 3.19
C ALA A 452 17.02 -44.58 3.03
N ALA A 453 17.91 -44.67 4.02
CA ALA A 453 19.18 -43.98 4.05
C ALA A 453 20.09 -44.31 2.85
N GLU A 454 20.26 -45.59 2.54
CA GLU A 454 21.08 -46.04 1.40
C GLU A 454 20.53 -45.48 0.08
N LEU A 455 19.24 -45.66 -0.17
CA LEU A 455 18.59 -45.17 -1.38
C LEU A 455 18.68 -43.65 -1.49
N ALA A 456 18.45 -42.93 -0.39
CA ALA A 456 18.53 -41.48 -0.35
C ALA A 456 19.94 -40.98 -0.68
N SER A 457 20.97 -41.57 -0.06
CA SER A 457 22.37 -41.23 -0.32
C SER A 457 22.77 -41.38 -1.80
N LEU A 458 22.15 -42.33 -2.50
CA LEU A 458 22.42 -42.62 -3.91
C LEU A 458 21.58 -41.76 -4.86
N GLN A 459 20.37 -41.37 -4.48
CA GLN A 459 19.41 -40.73 -5.39
C GLN A 459 19.28 -39.22 -5.19
N VAL A 460 19.35 -38.73 -3.96
CA VAL A 460 19.16 -37.30 -3.66
C VAL A 460 20.44 -36.53 -4.00
N ASN A 461 20.29 -35.41 -4.69
CA ASN A 461 21.43 -34.62 -5.18
C ASN A 461 22.20 -33.95 -4.04
N ASP A 462 21.57 -33.68 -2.91
CA ASP A 462 22.17 -33.06 -1.73
C ASP A 462 23.41 -33.80 -1.27
N PHE A 463 23.35 -35.13 -1.15
CA PHE A 463 24.46 -35.99 -0.74
C PHE A 463 25.58 -36.10 -1.77
N LYS A 464 25.37 -35.59 -2.99
CA LYS A 464 26.37 -35.55 -4.07
C LYS A 464 26.97 -34.16 -4.26
N ARG A 465 26.17 -33.12 -4.05
CA ARG A 465 26.50 -31.73 -4.40
C ARG A 465 26.94 -30.90 -3.19
N ILE A 466 26.52 -31.26 -1.98
CA ILE A 466 27.00 -30.66 -0.73
C ILE A 466 28.22 -31.45 -0.26
N LYS A 467 29.34 -30.76 -0.07
CA LYS A 467 30.59 -31.40 0.33
C LYS A 467 30.46 -31.92 1.77
N GLU A 468 30.89 -33.16 1.99
CA GLU A 468 30.91 -33.81 3.31
C GLU A 468 29.52 -33.93 3.98
N TRP A 469 28.46 -33.95 3.16
CA TRP A 469 27.09 -34.12 3.62
C TRP A 469 26.68 -35.60 3.57
N SER A 470 26.27 -36.13 4.71
CA SER A 470 25.81 -37.51 4.85
C SER A 470 24.39 -37.55 5.40
N VAL A 471 23.72 -38.70 5.28
CA VAL A 471 22.37 -38.89 5.82
C VAL A 471 22.35 -38.67 7.34
N GLU A 472 23.43 -39.04 8.04
CA GLU A 472 23.57 -38.80 9.48
C GLU A 472 23.64 -37.31 9.80
N ARG A 473 24.42 -36.53 9.03
CA ARG A 473 24.50 -35.07 9.22
C ARG A 473 23.19 -34.37 8.87
N HIS A 474 22.51 -34.83 7.82
CA HIS A 474 21.17 -34.38 7.43
C HIS A 474 20.15 -34.58 8.55
N ASN A 475 20.07 -35.79 9.09
CA ASN A 475 19.16 -36.10 10.19
C ASN A 475 19.53 -35.38 11.49
N ALA A 476 20.83 -35.17 11.76
CA ALA A 476 21.28 -34.38 12.90
C ALA A 476 20.85 -32.91 12.76
N ALA A 477 20.91 -32.33 11.56
CA ALA A 477 20.42 -30.98 11.29
C ALA A 477 18.89 -30.88 11.44
N HIS A 478 18.14 -31.87 10.92
CA HIS A 478 16.69 -31.97 11.15
C HIS A 478 16.36 -31.96 12.65
N LEU A 479 17.04 -32.81 13.43
CA LEU A 479 16.78 -32.95 14.85
C LEU A 479 17.04 -31.63 15.58
N ALA A 480 18.16 -30.97 15.29
CA ALA A 480 18.49 -29.67 15.88
C ALA A 480 17.41 -28.61 15.59
N ASP A 481 16.97 -28.50 14.33
CA ASP A 481 15.93 -27.54 13.92
C ASP A 481 14.60 -27.84 14.60
N ALA A 482 14.21 -29.11 14.66
CA ALA A 482 12.94 -29.51 15.24
C ALA A 482 12.89 -29.37 16.76
N GLU A 483 13.97 -29.70 17.47
CA GLU A 483 14.08 -29.49 18.91
C GLU A 483 14.06 -28.00 19.24
N TRP A 484 14.78 -27.18 18.46
CA TRP A 484 14.77 -25.73 18.62
C TRP A 484 13.38 -25.14 18.41
N LEU A 485 12.67 -25.53 17.34
CA LEU A 485 11.29 -25.11 17.09
C LEU A 485 10.36 -25.53 18.23
N GLY A 486 10.41 -26.80 18.63
CA GLY A 486 9.57 -27.33 19.70
C GLY A 486 9.78 -26.61 21.04
N LYS A 487 11.04 -26.40 21.41
CA LYS A 487 11.42 -25.66 22.62
C LYS A 487 10.93 -24.20 22.56
N THR A 488 11.25 -23.49 21.48
CA THR A 488 10.93 -22.06 21.33
C THR A 488 9.42 -21.82 21.28
N CYS A 489 8.65 -22.68 20.58
CA CYS A 489 7.19 -22.60 20.58
C CYS A 489 6.60 -22.85 21.96
N THR A 490 7.15 -23.81 22.73
CA THR A 490 6.71 -24.09 24.10
C THR A 490 6.98 -22.90 25.01
N GLU A 491 8.18 -22.31 24.95
CA GLU A 491 8.55 -21.12 25.72
C GLU A 491 7.62 -19.93 25.44
N ILE A 492 7.35 -19.63 24.16
CA ILE A 492 6.42 -18.54 23.79
C ILE A 492 5.01 -18.85 24.28
N ARG A 493 4.54 -20.09 24.14
CA ARG A 493 3.21 -20.51 24.60
C ARG A 493 3.02 -20.32 26.11
N GLU A 494 4.06 -20.57 26.89
CA GLU A 494 4.02 -20.47 28.36
C GLU A 494 4.23 -19.02 28.85
N THR A 495 5.13 -18.27 28.23
CA THR A 495 5.58 -16.96 28.75
C THR A 495 4.97 -15.77 28.03
N GLU A 496 4.55 -15.93 26.77
CA GLU A 496 4.05 -14.86 25.90
C GLU A 496 2.81 -15.31 25.12
N PRO A 497 1.74 -15.83 25.79
CA PRO A 497 0.61 -16.48 25.13
C PRO A 497 -0.24 -15.56 24.23
N HIS A 498 0.01 -14.25 24.28
CA HIS A 498 -0.61 -13.24 23.43
C HIS A 498 0.03 -13.17 22.02
N ARG A 499 1.26 -13.70 21.87
CA ARG A 499 1.97 -13.70 20.59
C ARG A 499 1.40 -14.76 19.66
N ARG A 500 1.34 -14.44 18.38
CA ARG A 500 1.16 -15.40 17.29
C ARG A 500 2.53 -15.80 16.74
N ILE A 501 2.65 -17.06 16.34
CA ILE A 501 3.87 -17.59 15.73
C ILE A 501 3.62 -17.86 14.24
N VAL A 502 4.56 -17.37 13.43
CA VAL A 502 4.72 -17.68 12.01
C VAL A 502 6.00 -18.50 11.87
N ILE A 503 5.90 -19.73 11.39
CA ILE A 503 7.06 -20.58 11.13
C ILE A 503 7.41 -20.48 9.65
N MET A 504 8.70 -20.31 9.35
CA MET A 504 9.25 -20.29 7.99
C MET A 504 10.30 -21.38 7.85
N THR A 505 10.13 -22.29 6.91
CA THR A 505 11.08 -23.39 6.65
C THR A 505 11.40 -23.52 5.18
N HIS A 506 12.44 -24.28 4.83
CA HIS A 506 12.61 -24.69 3.44
C HIS A 506 11.86 -26.00 3.18
N HIS A 507 12.18 -27.09 3.89
CA HIS A 507 11.48 -28.36 3.65
C HIS A 507 10.05 -28.32 4.20
N ALA A 508 9.22 -29.16 3.59
CA ALA A 508 7.80 -29.25 3.92
C ALA A 508 7.54 -29.89 5.31
N PRO A 509 6.61 -29.33 6.08
CA PRO A 509 6.33 -29.77 7.46
C PRO A 509 5.26 -30.87 7.56
N LEU A 510 4.75 -31.34 6.43
CA LEU A 510 3.80 -32.46 6.33
C LEU A 510 4.20 -33.36 5.17
N MET A 511 3.86 -34.64 5.27
CA MET A 511 4.02 -35.61 4.19
C MET A 511 2.87 -35.60 3.17
N GLN A 512 1.72 -35.00 3.53
CA GLN A 512 0.50 -34.97 2.72
C GLN A 512 0.06 -33.53 2.48
N GLY A 513 -0.40 -33.24 1.27
CA GLY A 513 -0.92 -31.92 0.89
C GLY A 513 0.14 -30.85 0.57
N THR A 514 1.41 -31.15 0.80
CA THR A 514 2.56 -30.25 0.61
C THR A 514 3.43 -30.63 -0.59
N SER A 515 3.06 -31.67 -1.33
CA SER A 515 3.69 -32.11 -2.57
C SER A 515 2.64 -32.58 -3.56
N SER A 516 3.00 -32.62 -4.85
CA SER A 516 2.11 -33.07 -5.91
C SER A 516 1.68 -34.53 -5.71
N LEU A 517 0.45 -34.86 -6.11
CA LEU A 517 -0.18 -36.18 -5.86
C LEU A 517 0.65 -37.35 -6.42
N GLN A 518 1.36 -37.14 -7.53
CA GLN A 518 2.21 -38.16 -8.18
C GLN A 518 3.43 -38.54 -7.34
N HIS A 519 3.87 -37.66 -6.44
CA HIS A 519 4.98 -37.92 -5.53
C HIS A 519 4.48 -38.40 -4.17
N GLN A 520 3.18 -38.44 -3.87
CA GLN A 520 2.70 -38.90 -2.56
C GLN A 520 2.87 -40.41 -2.36
N GLY A 521 3.29 -40.82 -1.16
CA GLY A 521 3.47 -42.22 -0.77
C GLY A 521 4.76 -42.89 -1.27
N GLY A 522 5.63 -42.17 -1.97
CA GLY A 522 6.94 -42.65 -2.40
C GLY A 522 7.90 -42.87 -1.22
N LEU A 523 8.71 -43.92 -1.28
CA LEU A 523 9.77 -44.20 -0.29
C LEU A 523 10.75 -43.03 -0.13
N MET A 524 10.95 -42.25 -1.20
CA MET A 524 11.86 -41.10 -1.21
C MET A 524 11.29 -39.82 -0.63
N ASN A 525 9.99 -39.76 -0.32
CA ASN A 525 9.36 -38.54 0.21
C ASN A 525 9.98 -38.06 1.52
N CYS A 526 10.51 -39.00 2.30
CA CYS A 526 11.22 -38.72 3.54
C CYS A 526 12.48 -37.86 3.37
N ALA A 527 13.00 -37.73 2.15
CA ALA A 527 14.09 -36.81 1.84
C ALA A 527 13.62 -35.37 1.60
N PHE A 528 12.31 -35.13 1.39
CA PHE A 528 11.77 -33.82 1.02
C PHE A 528 10.83 -33.23 2.08
N ALA A 529 10.23 -34.08 2.92
CA ALA A 529 9.27 -33.66 3.94
C ALA A 529 9.36 -34.51 5.21
N THR A 530 8.94 -33.92 6.34
CA THR A 530 8.73 -34.62 7.62
C THR A 530 7.42 -34.18 8.21
N ASP A 531 6.61 -35.11 8.73
CA ASP A 531 5.39 -34.75 9.45
C ASP A 531 5.73 -34.15 10.83
N MET A 532 5.46 -32.85 10.97
CA MET A 532 5.66 -32.06 12.19
C MET A 532 4.36 -31.84 12.97
N SER A 533 3.21 -32.31 12.46
CA SER A 533 1.88 -32.00 13.00
C SER A 533 1.64 -32.48 14.44
N THR A 534 2.39 -33.48 14.88
CA THR A 534 2.29 -34.04 16.23
C THR A 534 3.34 -33.49 17.19
N ARG A 535 4.21 -32.56 16.75
CA ARG A 535 5.27 -31.98 17.58
C ARG A 535 4.80 -30.73 18.32
N ALA A 536 5.55 -30.32 19.35
CA ALA A 536 5.22 -29.15 20.17
C ALA A 536 5.21 -27.82 19.40
N CYS A 537 5.86 -27.77 18.24
CA CYS A 537 5.83 -26.63 17.33
C CYS A 537 4.59 -26.56 16.43
N TRP A 538 3.56 -27.38 16.68
CA TRP A 538 2.28 -27.29 15.97
C TRP A 538 1.16 -26.75 16.86
N GLY A 539 0.18 -26.11 16.22
CA GLY A 539 -1.02 -25.56 16.85
C GLY A 539 -0.77 -24.28 17.65
N ASN A 540 -1.85 -23.71 18.17
CA ASN A 540 -1.87 -22.43 18.89
C ASN A 540 -0.68 -22.27 19.87
N PRO A 541 0.16 -21.22 19.80
CA PRO A 541 -0.03 -19.98 19.03
C PRO A 541 0.54 -19.96 17.61
N VAL A 542 0.93 -21.10 17.06
CA VAL A 542 1.33 -21.19 15.65
C VAL A 542 0.12 -21.02 14.75
N THR A 543 0.18 -20.01 13.88
CA THR A 543 -0.92 -19.64 12.98
C THR A 543 -0.58 -19.90 11.52
N HIS A 544 0.70 -19.76 11.16
CA HIS A 544 1.18 -19.91 9.80
C HIS A 544 2.43 -20.79 9.77
N TRP A 545 2.54 -21.62 8.73
CA TRP A 545 3.74 -22.34 8.38
C TRP A 545 4.02 -22.16 6.90
N ILE A 546 5.06 -21.41 6.57
CA ILE A 546 5.39 -21.03 5.20
C ILE A 546 6.65 -21.80 4.77
N PHE A 547 6.64 -22.45 3.61
CA PHE A 547 7.71 -23.38 3.20
C PHE A 547 7.94 -23.45 1.68
N GLY A 548 8.97 -24.18 1.24
CA GLY A 548 9.34 -24.41 -0.16
C GLY A 548 9.72 -25.88 -0.47
N HIS A 549 10.78 -26.10 -1.26
CA HIS A 549 11.48 -27.38 -1.53
C HIS A 549 10.74 -28.45 -2.33
N THR A 550 9.42 -28.53 -2.23
CA THR A 550 8.63 -29.61 -2.86
C THR A 550 8.23 -29.32 -4.31
N HIS A 551 8.58 -28.14 -4.81
CA HIS A 551 8.18 -27.60 -6.11
C HIS A 551 6.66 -27.61 -6.29
N PHE A 552 5.94 -27.37 -5.20
CA PHE A 552 4.48 -27.45 -5.17
C PHE A 552 3.91 -26.30 -4.33
N SER A 553 3.37 -25.30 -5.02
CA SER A 553 2.68 -24.19 -4.38
C SER A 553 1.33 -24.63 -3.82
N CYS A 554 1.03 -24.21 -2.58
CA CYS A 554 -0.20 -24.58 -1.88
C CYS A 554 -0.61 -23.54 -0.84
N ASP A 555 -1.91 -23.49 -0.51
CA ASP A 555 -2.45 -22.69 0.59
C ASP A 555 -3.64 -23.42 1.20
N PHE A 556 -3.48 -23.95 2.42
CA PHE A 556 -4.54 -24.69 3.11
C PHE A 556 -4.34 -24.67 4.63
N ILE A 557 -5.39 -25.00 5.38
CA ILE A 557 -5.33 -25.09 6.85
C ILE A 557 -5.28 -26.56 7.26
N HIS A 558 -4.34 -26.91 8.14
CA HIS A 558 -4.23 -28.22 8.77
C HIS A 558 -4.13 -28.08 10.30
N ASN A 559 -5.10 -28.65 11.02
CA ASN A 559 -5.18 -28.61 12.48
C ASN A 559 -4.96 -27.20 13.07
N GLY A 560 -5.59 -26.18 12.47
CA GLY A 560 -5.56 -24.80 12.93
C GLY A 560 -4.33 -23.97 12.50
N VAL A 561 -3.39 -24.55 11.75
CA VAL A 561 -2.24 -23.84 11.17
C VAL A 561 -2.47 -23.68 9.67
N ARG A 562 -2.30 -22.47 9.13
CA ARG A 562 -2.32 -22.20 7.69
C ARG A 562 -0.96 -22.51 7.09
N LEU A 563 -0.90 -23.49 6.20
CA LEU A 563 0.29 -23.84 5.43
C LEU A 563 0.27 -23.09 4.11
N VAL A 564 1.38 -22.43 3.79
CA VAL A 564 1.54 -21.71 2.52
C VAL A 564 2.88 -22.06 1.87
N SER A 565 2.87 -22.23 0.56
CA SER A 565 4.07 -22.36 -0.25
C SER A 565 3.89 -21.66 -1.59
N ASN A 566 4.91 -20.92 -2.04
CA ASN A 566 4.92 -20.20 -3.31
C ASN A 566 6.27 -20.37 -3.99
N GLN A 567 6.36 -21.42 -4.80
CA GLN A 567 7.60 -21.94 -5.35
C GLN A 567 7.65 -21.70 -6.85
N ARG A 568 8.86 -21.50 -7.39
CA ARG A 568 9.08 -21.49 -8.83
C ARG A 568 9.51 -22.88 -9.31
N GLU A 569 8.76 -23.45 -10.25
CA GLU A 569 9.13 -24.76 -10.82
C GLU A 569 10.34 -24.66 -11.77
N TYR A 570 11.05 -25.77 -11.99
CA TYR A 570 12.05 -25.87 -13.05
C TYR A 570 11.35 -25.78 -14.41
N GLU A 571 11.72 -24.79 -15.24
CA GLU A 571 11.29 -24.77 -16.65
C GLU A 571 11.76 -26.05 -17.35
N GLY A 572 10.86 -27.02 -17.52
CA GLY A 572 11.09 -28.15 -18.42
C GLY A 572 10.33 -29.45 -18.17
N ILE A 573 10.00 -29.85 -16.93
CA ILE A 573 9.42 -31.17 -16.67
C ILE A 573 8.45 -31.13 -15.47
N GLU A 574 7.19 -30.82 -15.75
CA GLU A 574 5.95 -31.51 -15.29
C GLU A 574 4.72 -30.59 -15.24
N THR A 575 4.10 -30.41 -16.41
CA THR A 575 2.64 -30.51 -16.58
C THR A 575 1.74 -29.66 -15.67
N GLY A 576 1.78 -28.33 -15.85
CA GLY A 576 0.58 -27.50 -15.90
C GLY A 576 -0.15 -27.17 -14.59
N ARG A 577 0.55 -26.83 -13.50
CA ARG A 577 -0.10 -26.29 -12.29
C ARG A 577 0.71 -25.14 -11.67
N VAL A 578 -0.03 -24.08 -11.32
CA VAL A 578 0.31 -22.89 -10.50
C VAL A 578 1.75 -22.39 -10.67
N GLU A 579 1.93 -21.49 -11.65
CA GLU A 579 3.10 -20.61 -11.75
C GLU A 579 3.32 -19.88 -10.42
N LEU A 580 4.58 -19.55 -10.11
CA LEU A 580 4.95 -18.62 -9.04
C LEU A 580 4.00 -17.41 -9.09
N ASP A 581 3.25 -17.19 -8.01
CA ASP A 581 2.41 -16.01 -7.91
C ASP A 581 3.29 -14.86 -7.38
N GLU A 582 3.83 -14.06 -8.29
CA GLU A 582 4.68 -12.91 -7.95
C GLU A 582 3.94 -11.87 -7.11
N ASP A 583 2.60 -11.88 -7.17
CA ASP A 583 1.70 -10.98 -6.44
C ASP A 583 1.14 -11.61 -5.16
N LEU A 584 1.59 -12.82 -4.78
CA LEU A 584 1.14 -13.45 -3.53
C LEU A 584 1.63 -12.65 -2.33
N ILE A 585 0.68 -11.97 -1.69
CA ILE A 585 0.87 -11.22 -0.47
C ILE A 585 0.12 -11.93 0.66
N LEU A 586 0.85 -12.37 1.68
CA LEU A 586 0.27 -12.86 2.92
C LEU A 586 0.05 -11.72 3.89
N SER A 587 -1.20 -11.54 4.31
CA SER A 587 -1.49 -10.71 5.48
C SER A 587 -1.13 -11.49 6.74
N LEU A 588 -0.17 -10.97 7.50
CA LEU A 588 0.14 -11.44 8.85
C LEU A 588 -0.71 -10.70 9.91
N SER A 589 -1.63 -9.83 9.50
CA SER A 589 -2.64 -9.22 10.38
C SER A 589 -3.80 -10.21 10.64
N GLN A 590 -4.87 -9.79 11.32
CA GLN A 590 -5.85 -10.71 11.93
C GLN A 590 -6.56 -11.66 10.94
N HIS A 591 -6.77 -12.91 11.38
CA HIS A 591 -7.95 -13.72 11.08
C HIS A 591 -8.64 -14.07 12.41
#